data_AF-I0V3K3-F1
#
_entry.id   AF-I0V3K3-F1
#
_cell.length_a   1.000
_cell.length_b   1.000
_cell.length_c   1.000
_cell.angle_alpha   90.00
_cell.angle_beta   90.00
_cell.angle_gamma   90.00
#
_symmetry.space_group_name_H-M   'P 1'
#
loop_
_entity.id
_entity.type
_entity.pdbx_description
1 polymer ?
#
loop_
_entity_poly.entity_id
_entity_poly.type
_entity_poly.pdbx_seq_one_letter_code
_entity_poly.pdbx_strand_id
1 'polypeptide(L)'
;MRRVSSPKNLSEDSAGGAPAVPYLPLSPDDATAQDASIGSLVKDAAQQVSTLVRAEVELIKAEAVGEAKKAFRGSLFFVLAGVIGLYSSFFFFFFLGELIAEWLPRWAAFGIVFLLMLLTAGLAAYAGLRKWRRVRKPQRSIDSLKDTADVLRHRGTRAEEETASSSTAR
;
A
#
# COMPACT_ATOMS: atom_id res chain seq x y z
N MET A 1 37.77 -0.68 -17.90
CA MET A 1 38.66 0.26 -18.62
C MET A 1 38.07 0.54 -20.00
N ARG A 2 37.49 1.72 -20.25
CA ARG A 2 36.98 2.11 -21.57
C ARG A 2 37.58 3.47 -21.93
N ARG A 3 38.31 3.51 -23.06
CA ARG A 3 39.17 4.63 -23.44
C ARG A 3 38.36 5.88 -23.76
N VAL A 4 38.71 6.97 -23.08
CA VAL A 4 38.37 8.34 -23.43
C VAL A 4 39.18 8.71 -24.68
N SER A 5 38.52 9.17 -25.74
CA SER A 5 39.19 9.72 -26.93
C SER A 5 39.20 11.24 -26.82
N SER A 6 40.40 11.81 -26.86
CA SER A 6 40.65 13.26 -26.85
C SER A 6 40.46 13.90 -28.24
N PRO A 7 40.30 15.24 -28.30
CA PRO A 7 39.80 15.96 -29.47
C PRO A 7 40.90 16.25 -30.50
N LYS A 8 40.48 16.43 -31.76
CA LYS A 8 41.32 16.87 -32.87
C LYS A 8 41.14 18.37 -33.07
N ASN A 9 42.22 19.10 -32.83
CA ASN A 9 42.47 20.49 -33.16
C ASN A 9 42.46 20.75 -34.68
N LEU A 10 41.88 21.86 -35.11
CA LEU A 10 42.30 22.60 -36.29
C LEU A 10 42.34 24.09 -35.95
N SER A 11 43.48 24.68 -36.28
CA SER A 11 43.84 26.08 -36.16
C SER A 11 43.44 26.87 -37.40
N GLU A 12 43.32 28.18 -37.22
CA GLU A 12 43.42 29.25 -38.22
C GLU A 12 42.19 29.54 -39.09
N ASP A 13 41.44 30.59 -38.71
CA ASP A 13 41.52 31.84 -39.47
C ASP A 13 41.25 33.03 -38.54
N SER A 14 42.18 33.99 -38.53
CA SER A 14 42.15 35.18 -37.71
C SER A 14 42.09 36.37 -38.66
N ALA A 15 40.91 36.62 -39.21
CA ALA A 15 40.56 37.83 -39.95
C ALA A 15 39.35 38.49 -39.28
N GLY A 16 39.47 39.78 -39.03
CA GLY A 16 38.58 40.55 -38.16
C GLY A 16 37.10 40.49 -38.52
N GLY A 17 36.30 40.45 -37.45
CA GLY A 17 34.85 40.54 -37.48
C GLY A 17 34.34 39.99 -36.17
N ALA A 18 33.80 40.86 -35.31
CA ALA A 18 33.23 40.46 -34.03
C ALA A 18 32.35 39.21 -34.19
N PRO A 19 32.38 38.24 -33.26
CA PRO A 19 31.53 37.07 -33.37
C PRO A 19 30.08 37.55 -33.40
N ALA A 20 29.44 37.40 -34.56
CA ALA A 20 28.01 37.49 -34.72
C ALA A 20 27.44 36.35 -33.88
N VAL A 21 27.18 36.65 -32.60
CA VAL A 21 26.37 35.83 -31.73
C VAL A 21 25.11 35.49 -32.51
N PRO A 22 24.79 34.19 -32.71
CA PRO A 22 23.52 33.79 -33.29
C PRO A 22 22.46 34.43 -32.41
N TYR A 23 21.86 35.51 -32.89
CA TYR A 23 20.71 36.10 -32.23
C TYR A 23 19.69 34.97 -32.22
N LEU A 24 19.42 34.47 -31.02
CA LEU A 24 18.30 33.59 -30.80
C LEU A 24 17.11 34.31 -31.43
N PRO A 25 16.45 33.78 -32.48
CA PRO A 25 15.16 34.30 -32.84
C PRO A 25 14.35 34.17 -31.57
N LEU A 26 14.12 35.29 -30.89
CA LEU A 26 12.99 35.44 -30.02
C LEU A 26 11.84 35.07 -30.95
N SER A 27 11.33 33.84 -30.81
CA SER A 27 10.00 33.53 -31.32
C SER A 27 9.17 34.75 -30.95
N PRO A 28 8.50 35.40 -31.92
CA PRO A 28 7.55 36.43 -31.54
C PRO A 28 6.74 35.80 -30.42
N ASP A 29 6.77 36.40 -29.23
CA ASP A 29 5.80 36.08 -28.20
C ASP A 29 4.49 36.14 -28.95
N ASP A 30 3.91 34.96 -29.17
CA ASP A 30 2.61 34.87 -29.81
C ASP A 30 1.75 35.81 -28.98
N ALA A 31 1.34 36.91 -29.61
CA ALA A 31 0.45 37.91 -29.06
C ALA A 31 -0.98 37.33 -28.94
N THR A 32 -1.05 36.10 -28.42
CA THR A 32 -2.20 35.40 -27.89
C THR A 32 -2.04 35.18 -26.37
N ALA A 33 -0.86 35.49 -25.79
CA ALA A 33 -0.65 35.59 -24.34
C ALA A 33 -1.33 36.81 -23.68
N GLN A 34 -2.07 37.63 -24.44
CA GLN A 34 -2.89 38.71 -23.88
C GLN A 34 -4.30 38.27 -23.45
N ASP A 35 -4.72 37.02 -23.70
CA ASP A 35 -6.02 36.50 -23.25
C ASP A 35 -5.94 35.12 -22.58
N ALA A 36 -4.78 34.75 -22.02
CA ALA A 36 -4.76 33.71 -21.00
C ALA A 36 -5.40 34.30 -19.72
N SER A 37 -6.73 34.33 -19.68
CA SER A 37 -7.47 34.77 -18.50
C SER A 37 -6.94 34.02 -17.26
N ILE A 38 -7.00 34.63 -16.09
CA ILE A 38 -6.63 33.95 -14.83
C ILE A 38 -7.35 32.60 -14.67
N GLY A 39 -8.54 32.46 -15.27
CA GLY A 39 -9.26 31.19 -15.35
C GLY A 39 -8.55 30.09 -16.17
N SER A 40 -7.82 30.45 -17.24
CA SER A 40 -7.03 29.49 -18.04
C SER A 40 -5.80 28.97 -17.28
N LEU A 41 -5.10 29.83 -16.53
CA LEU A 41 -3.94 29.45 -15.71
C LEU A 41 -4.35 28.54 -14.54
N VAL A 42 -5.47 28.84 -13.88
CA VAL A 42 -6.02 28.00 -12.81
C VAL A 42 -6.47 26.65 -13.37
N LYS A 43 -7.08 26.62 -14.56
CA LYS A 43 -7.49 25.39 -15.24
C LYS A 43 -6.29 24.50 -15.56
N ASP A 44 -5.22 25.06 -16.10
CA ASP A 44 -4.01 24.32 -16.45
C ASP A 44 -3.28 23.80 -15.21
N ALA A 45 -3.16 24.61 -14.16
CA ALA A 45 -2.60 24.19 -12.87
C ALA A 45 -3.45 23.06 -12.24
N ALA A 46 -4.78 23.17 -12.28
CA ALA A 46 -5.69 22.13 -11.80
C ALA A 46 -5.55 20.81 -12.60
N GLN A 47 -5.33 20.90 -13.92
CA GLN A 47 -5.05 19.72 -14.75
C GLN A 47 -3.73 19.03 -14.40
N GLN A 48 -2.67 19.79 -14.11
CA GLN A 48 -1.38 19.23 -13.71
C GLN A 48 -1.44 18.55 -12.34
N VAL A 49 -2.09 19.18 -11.36
CA VAL A 49 -2.33 18.57 -10.05
C VAL A 49 -3.16 17.29 -10.19
N SER A 50 -4.21 17.30 -11.01
CA SER A 50 -5.03 16.12 -11.28
C SER A 50 -4.21 14.97 -11.90
N THR A 51 -3.27 15.30 -12.80
CA THR A 51 -2.37 14.32 -13.42
C THR A 51 -1.38 13.75 -12.42
N LEU A 52 -0.82 14.58 -11.54
CA LEU A 52 0.11 14.15 -10.49
C LEU A 52 -0.59 13.22 -9.49
N VAL A 53 -1.78 13.61 -9.01
CA VAL A 53 -2.60 12.78 -8.11
C VAL A 53 -2.95 11.44 -8.77
N ARG A 54 -3.30 11.46 -10.06
CA ARG A 54 -3.58 10.22 -10.79
C ARG A 54 -2.34 9.31 -10.87
N ALA A 55 -1.16 9.89 -11.14
CA ALA A 55 0.09 9.15 -11.18
C ALA A 55 0.47 8.56 -9.81
N GLU A 56 0.28 9.31 -8.73
CA GLU A 56 0.49 8.85 -7.35
C GLU A 56 -0.43 7.67 -7.02
N VAL A 57 -1.72 7.77 -7.38
CA VAL A 57 -2.70 6.70 -7.18
C VAL A 57 -2.36 5.47 -8.02
N GLU A 58 -1.92 5.64 -9.26
CA GLU A 58 -1.50 4.54 -10.13
C GLU A 58 -0.27 3.83 -9.58
N LEU A 59 0.69 4.59 -9.04
CA LEU A 59 1.88 4.04 -8.39
C LEU A 59 1.52 3.25 -7.13
N ILE A 60 0.73 3.84 -6.22
CA ILE A 60 0.25 3.17 -5.00
C ILE A 60 -0.53 1.91 -5.36
N LYS A 61 -1.38 1.96 -6.39
CA LYS A 61 -2.11 0.79 -6.87
C LYS A 61 -1.17 -0.28 -7.40
N ALA A 62 -0.15 0.08 -8.17
CA ALA A 62 0.83 -0.87 -8.68
C ALA A 62 1.63 -1.54 -7.55
N GLU A 63 2.05 -0.77 -6.54
CA GLU A 63 2.75 -1.27 -5.36
C GLU A 63 1.86 -2.19 -4.52
N ALA A 64 0.63 -1.77 -4.22
CA ALA A 64 -0.33 -2.57 -3.47
C ALA A 64 -0.67 -3.89 -4.18
N VAL A 65 -0.83 -3.88 -5.51
CA VAL A 65 -1.05 -5.10 -6.30
C VAL A 65 0.20 -6.00 -6.27
N GLY A 66 1.39 -5.40 -6.35
CA GLY A 66 2.66 -6.10 -6.22
C GLY A 66 2.81 -6.81 -4.87
N GLU A 67 2.52 -6.12 -3.77
CA GLU A 67 2.52 -6.68 -2.41
C GLU A 67 1.46 -7.76 -2.25
N ALA A 68 0.23 -7.52 -2.70
CA ALA A 68 -0.86 -8.49 -2.65
C ALA A 68 -0.50 -9.79 -3.39
N LYS A 69 0.15 -9.69 -4.56
CA LYS A 69 0.59 -10.85 -5.35
C LYS A 69 1.70 -11.64 -4.65
N LYS A 70 2.63 -10.96 -3.97
CA LYS A 70 3.67 -11.61 -3.15
C LYS A 70 3.04 -12.33 -1.94
N ALA A 71 2.14 -11.66 -1.23
CA ALA A 71 1.40 -12.23 -0.11
C ALA A 71 0.57 -13.45 -0.54
N PHE A 72 -0.09 -13.37 -1.69
CA PHE A 72 -0.88 -14.46 -2.26
C PHE A 72 -0.03 -15.70 -2.62
N ARG A 73 1.14 -15.49 -3.25
CA ARG A 73 2.06 -16.61 -3.52
C ARG A 73 2.56 -17.25 -2.22
N GLY A 74 2.85 -16.45 -1.20
CA GLY A 74 3.24 -16.97 0.12
C GLY A 74 2.10 -17.74 0.82
N SER A 75 0.86 -17.26 0.72
CA SER A 75 -0.29 -17.92 1.34
C SER A 75 -0.66 -19.23 0.66
N LEU A 76 -0.41 -19.38 -0.65
CA LEU A 76 -0.68 -20.63 -1.38
C LEU A 76 0.02 -21.84 -0.73
N PHE A 77 1.31 -21.71 -0.40
CA PHE A 77 2.05 -22.78 0.26
C PHE A 77 1.52 -23.07 1.67
N PHE A 78 1.07 -22.04 2.39
CA PHE A 78 0.42 -22.23 3.70
C PHE A 78 -0.90 -22.97 3.60
N VAL A 79 -1.72 -22.68 2.59
CA VAL A 79 -2.96 -23.41 2.33
C VAL A 79 -2.66 -24.87 1.97
N LEU A 80 -1.71 -25.11 1.07
CA LEU A 80 -1.29 -26.47 0.70
C LEU A 80 -0.76 -27.25 1.91
N ALA A 81 0.14 -26.65 2.68
CA ALA A 81 0.67 -27.25 3.91
C ALA A 81 -0.44 -27.51 4.93
N GLY A 82 -1.40 -26.59 5.07
CA GLY A 82 -2.57 -26.76 5.93
C GLY A 82 -3.44 -27.94 5.51
N VAL A 83 -3.75 -28.07 4.22
CA VAL A 83 -4.55 -29.20 3.68
C VAL A 83 -3.82 -30.52 3.85
N ILE A 84 -2.54 -30.59 3.48
CA ILE A 84 -1.70 -31.79 3.64
C ILE A 84 -1.61 -32.16 5.11
N GLY A 85 -1.33 -31.19 5.99
CA GLY A 85 -1.25 -31.40 7.43
C GLY A 85 -2.58 -31.88 8.02
N LEU A 86 -3.70 -31.31 7.59
CA LEU A 86 -5.03 -31.71 8.05
C LEU A 86 -5.36 -33.16 7.67
N TYR A 87 -5.19 -33.53 6.40
CA TYR A 87 -5.41 -34.91 5.95
C TYR A 87 -4.42 -35.89 6.58
N SER A 88 -3.15 -35.52 6.67
CA SER A 88 -2.11 -36.36 7.30
C SER A 88 -2.38 -36.57 8.78
N SER A 89 -2.92 -35.58 9.49
CA SER A 89 -3.27 -35.69 10.91
C SER A 89 -4.28 -36.80 11.17
N PHE A 90 -5.30 -36.95 10.30
CA PHE A 90 -6.26 -38.05 10.40
C PHE A 90 -5.56 -39.42 10.31
N PHE A 91 -4.73 -39.63 9.29
CA PHE A 91 -3.98 -40.87 9.13
C PHE A 91 -2.96 -41.10 10.25
N PHE A 92 -2.34 -40.04 10.76
CA PHE A 92 -1.39 -40.12 11.88
C PHE A 92 -2.06 -40.61 13.16
N PHE A 93 -3.22 -40.05 13.54
CA PHE A 93 -3.93 -40.52 14.74
C PHE A 93 -4.49 -41.92 14.55
N PHE A 94 -4.98 -42.26 13.36
CA PHE A 94 -5.41 -43.63 13.04
C PHE A 94 -4.25 -44.62 13.19
N PHE A 95 -3.09 -44.31 12.59
CA PHE A 95 -1.86 -45.08 12.74
C PHE A 95 -1.47 -45.23 14.22
N LEU A 96 -1.55 -44.16 15.00
CA LEU A 96 -1.22 -44.19 16.42
C LEU A 96 -2.17 -45.11 17.20
N GLY A 97 -3.45 -45.15 16.82
CA GLY A 97 -4.45 -46.06 17.39
C GLY A 97 -4.12 -47.51 17.11
N GLU A 98 -3.79 -47.84 15.86
CA GLU A 98 -3.37 -49.19 15.47
C GLU A 98 -2.03 -49.59 16.10
N LEU A 99 -1.06 -48.67 16.18
CA LEU A 99 0.22 -48.91 16.84
C LEU A 99 0.02 -49.26 18.31
N ILE A 100 -0.77 -48.47 19.06
CA ILE A 100 -1.03 -48.74 20.48
C ILE A 100 -1.84 -50.05 20.66
N ALA A 101 -2.67 -50.41 19.69
CA ALA A 101 -3.44 -51.64 19.72
C ALA A 101 -2.59 -52.93 19.66
N GLU A 102 -1.28 -52.83 19.37
CA GLU A 102 -0.35 -53.96 19.51
C GLU A 102 -0.17 -54.40 20.97
N TRP A 103 -0.31 -53.49 21.94
CA TRP A 103 -0.11 -53.77 23.37
C TRP A 103 -1.41 -53.74 24.20
N LEU A 104 -2.50 -53.19 23.68
CA LEU A 104 -3.78 -53.04 24.40
C LEU A 104 -4.98 -53.45 23.55
N PRO A 105 -6.15 -53.76 24.15
CA PRO A 105 -7.39 -53.90 23.40
C PRO A 105 -7.67 -52.67 22.53
N ARG A 106 -8.10 -52.88 21.28
CA ARG A 106 -8.34 -51.79 20.31
C ARG A 106 -9.17 -50.63 20.87
N TRP A 107 -10.24 -50.93 21.62
CA TRP A 107 -11.11 -49.89 22.19
C TRP A 107 -10.36 -48.97 23.16
N ALA A 108 -9.43 -49.51 23.95
CA ALA A 108 -8.63 -48.72 24.90
C ALA A 108 -7.57 -47.89 24.16
N ALA A 109 -6.93 -48.47 23.13
CA ALA A 109 -5.97 -47.77 22.28
C ALA A 109 -6.59 -46.53 21.61
N PHE A 110 -7.73 -46.70 20.93
CA PHE A 110 -8.46 -45.58 20.32
C PHE A 110 -9.00 -44.59 21.37
N GLY A 111 -9.36 -45.04 22.58
CA GLY A 111 -9.72 -44.17 23.69
C GLY A 111 -8.57 -43.25 24.13
N ILE A 112 -7.34 -43.77 24.22
CA ILE A 112 -6.14 -42.98 24.54
C ILE A 112 -5.86 -41.95 23.43
N VAL A 113 -5.91 -42.37 22.18
CA VAL A 113 -5.72 -41.47 21.03
C VAL A 113 -6.79 -40.38 20.99
N PHE A 114 -8.04 -40.70 21.33
CA PHE A 114 -9.11 -39.71 21.42
C PHE A 114 -8.80 -38.63 22.47
N LEU A 115 -8.31 -39.01 23.66
CA LEU A 115 -7.89 -38.03 24.67
C LEU A 115 -6.71 -37.17 24.19
N LEU A 116 -5.75 -37.77 23.49
CA LEU A 116 -4.64 -37.05 22.84
C LEU A 116 -5.15 -36.05 21.79
N MET A 117 -6.17 -36.40 21.00
CA MET A 117 -6.82 -35.51 20.05
C MET A 117 -7.51 -34.33 20.74
N LEU A 118 -8.21 -34.56 21.85
CA LEU A 118 -8.81 -33.47 22.63
C LEU A 118 -7.76 -32.51 23.19
N LEU A 119 -6.64 -33.03 23.68
CA LEU A 119 -5.52 -32.21 24.15
C LEU A 119 -4.91 -31.37 23.03
N THR A 120 -4.58 -32.00 21.90
CA THR A 120 -3.99 -31.31 20.74
C THR A 120 -4.95 -30.26 20.15
N ALA A 121 -6.24 -30.59 20.02
CA ALA A 121 -7.27 -29.64 19.60
C ALA A 121 -7.41 -28.47 20.59
N GLY A 122 -7.39 -28.75 21.89
CA GLY A 122 -7.41 -27.72 22.94
C GLY A 122 -6.21 -26.77 22.86
N LEU A 123 -5.00 -27.30 22.66
CA LEU A 123 -3.78 -26.50 22.48
C LEU A 123 -3.84 -25.65 21.20
N ALA A 124 -4.29 -26.24 20.08
CA ALA A 124 -4.43 -25.53 18.82
C ALA A 124 -5.46 -24.40 18.92
N ALA A 125 -6.63 -24.67 19.53
CA ALA A 125 -7.66 -23.67 19.77
C ALA A 125 -7.14 -22.53 20.67
N TYR A 126 -6.45 -22.87 21.76
CA TYR A 126 -5.84 -21.88 22.67
C TYR A 126 -4.80 -21.01 21.96
N ALA A 127 -3.91 -21.61 21.17
CA ALA A 127 -2.92 -20.87 20.39
C ALA A 127 -3.58 -19.96 19.35
N GLY A 128 -4.62 -20.44 18.66
CA GLY A 128 -5.44 -19.68 17.72
C GLY A 128 -6.11 -18.48 18.39
N LEU A 129 -6.77 -18.70 19.52
CA LEU A 129 -7.38 -17.64 20.34
C LEU A 129 -6.37 -16.59 20.79
N ARG A 130 -5.17 -17.01 21.23
CA ARG A 130 -4.11 -16.10 21.66
C ARG A 130 -3.59 -15.26 20.50
N LYS A 131 -3.45 -15.85 19.31
CA LYS A 131 -2.99 -15.15 18.10
C LYS A 131 -4.06 -14.18 17.59
N TRP A 132 -5.33 -14.59 17.56
CA TRP A 132 -6.45 -13.72 17.20
C TRP A 132 -6.56 -12.52 18.14
N ARG A 133 -6.46 -12.73 19.47
CA ARG A 133 -6.51 -11.64 20.46
C ARG A 133 -5.34 -10.67 20.35
N ARG A 134 -4.18 -11.10 19.85
CA ARG A 134 -3.02 -10.22 19.59
C ARG A 134 -3.19 -9.38 18.33
N VAL A 135 -3.99 -9.82 17.37
CA VAL A 135 -4.48 -8.99 16.26
C VAL A 135 -5.60 -8.09 16.81
N ARG A 136 -5.24 -7.18 17.72
CA ARG A 136 -6.18 -6.14 18.20
C ARG A 136 -6.58 -5.28 16.99
N LYS A 137 -7.85 -4.90 16.92
CA LYS A 137 -8.37 -3.89 15.97
C LYS A 137 -7.40 -2.71 15.90
N PRO A 138 -7.17 -2.09 14.73
CA PRO A 138 -6.33 -0.89 14.62
C PRO A 138 -7.02 0.27 15.35
N GLN A 139 -6.92 0.29 16.69
CA GLN A 139 -7.57 1.26 17.56
C GLN A 139 -7.08 2.67 17.21
N ARG A 140 -5.78 2.80 16.91
CA ARG A 140 -5.21 4.07 16.43
C ARG A 140 -5.90 4.59 15.18
N SER A 141 -6.17 3.76 14.18
CA SER A 141 -6.86 4.20 12.95
C SER A 141 -8.31 4.61 13.22
N ILE A 142 -9.00 3.95 14.15
CA ILE A 142 -10.37 4.33 14.52
C ILE A 142 -10.37 5.64 15.32
N ASP A 143 -9.41 5.84 16.22
CA ASP A 143 -9.30 7.05 17.04
C ASP A 143 -8.89 8.27 16.19
N SER A 144 -7.95 8.11 15.25
CA SER A 144 -7.57 9.19 14.31
C SER A 144 -8.72 9.63 13.39
N LEU A 145 -9.58 8.68 12.98
CA LEU A 145 -10.76 8.99 12.17
C LEU A 145 -11.83 9.71 12.99
N LYS A 146 -11.97 9.40 14.28
CA LYS A 146 -12.87 10.11 15.20
C LYS A 146 -12.37 11.51 15.49
N ASP A 147 -11.08 11.69 15.77
CA ASP A 147 -10.49 13.03 15.98
C ASP A 147 -10.67 13.91 14.74
N THR A 148 -10.46 13.35 13.54
CA THR A 148 -10.66 14.08 12.28
C THR A 148 -12.13 14.46 12.09
N ALA A 149 -13.06 13.56 12.40
CA ALA A 149 -14.49 13.82 12.32
C ALA A 149 -14.94 14.89 13.34
N ASP A 150 -14.41 14.86 14.57
CA ASP A 150 -14.73 15.85 15.59
C ASP A 150 -14.19 17.23 15.23
N VAL A 151 -12.97 17.33 14.70
CA VAL A 151 -12.40 18.61 14.23
C VAL A 151 -13.23 19.21 13.10
N LEU A 152 -13.72 18.39 12.16
CA LEU A 152 -14.59 18.85 11.08
C LEU A 152 -15.96 19.29 11.61
N ARG A 153 -16.51 18.58 12.60
CA ARG A 153 -17.81 18.90 13.21
C ARG A 153 -17.79 20.20 13.99
N HIS A 154 -16.68 20.49 14.70
CA HIS A 154 -16.49 21.75 15.44
C HIS A 154 -16.26 22.96 14.52
N ARG A 155 -15.78 22.75 13.28
CA ARG A 155 -15.72 23.82 12.27
C ARG A 155 -17.09 24.18 11.70
N GLY A 156 -17.98 23.19 11.54
CA GLY A 156 -19.35 23.41 11.05
C GLY A 156 -20.17 24.30 11.99
N THR A 157 -20.10 24.05 13.29
CA THR A 157 -20.87 24.81 14.29
C THR A 157 -20.38 26.25 14.46
N ARG A 158 -19.06 26.49 14.34
CA ARG A 158 -18.48 27.84 14.44
C ARG A 158 -18.88 28.73 13.25
N ALA A 159 -19.06 28.14 12.06
CA ALA A 159 -19.54 28.87 10.87
C ALA A 159 -21.02 29.29 10.99
N GLU A 160 -21.85 28.51 11.69
CA GLU A 160 -23.25 28.87 11.98
C GLU A 160 -23.36 29.98 13.05
N GLU A 161 -22.49 29.99 14.07
CA GLU A 161 -22.49 31.04 15.09
C GLU A 161 -21.98 32.40 14.57
N GLU A 162 -20.97 32.41 13.70
CA GLU A 162 -20.40 33.63 13.12
C GLU A 162 -21.37 34.31 12.13
N THR A 163 -22.18 33.51 11.43
CA THR A 163 -23.24 34.03 10.54
C THR A 163 -24.44 34.56 11.33
N ALA A 164 -24.84 33.89 12.42
CA ALA A 164 -25.91 34.37 13.30
C ALA A 164 -25.56 35.67 14.04
N SER A 165 -24.31 35.82 14.50
CA SER A 165 -23.85 37.04 15.20
C SER A 165 -23.79 38.26 14.28
N SER A 166 -23.43 38.06 12.99
CA SER A 166 -23.41 39.14 11.98
C SER A 166 -24.81 39.68 11.62
N SER A 167 -25.87 38.90 11.86
CA SER A 167 -27.25 39.29 11.55
C SER A 167 -27.94 40.05 12.69
N THR A 168 -27.43 39.99 13.92
CA THR A 168 -28.00 40.74 15.08
C THR A 168 -27.35 42.12 15.27
N ALA A 169 -26.24 42.40 14.58
CA ALA A 169 -25.53 43.68 14.65
C ALA A 169 -25.92 44.69 13.55
N ARG A 170 -27.05 44.48 12.86
CA ARG A 170 -27.53 45.34 11.77
C ARG A 170 -28.94 45.87 12.01
#